data_AF-A0A7C0YGN5-F1
#
_entry.id   AF-A0A7C0YGN5-F1
#
_cell.length_a   1.000
_cell.length_b   1.000
_cell.length_c   1.000
_cell.angle_alpha   90.00
_cell.angle_beta   90.00
_cell.angle_gamma   90.00
#
_symmetry.space_group_name_H-M   'P 1'
#
loop_
_entity.id
_entity.type
_entity.pdbx_description
1 polymer ?
#
loop_
_entity_poly.entity_id
_entity_poly.type
_entity_poly.pdbx_seq_one_letter_code
_entity_poly.pdbx_strand_id
1 'polypeptide(L)'
;VLEQWHSGTMTQRVPELHRAAPEAFVSMHPEDANSLGIKNRSRVRVMSRRGEIIVRAEIEGRNKPQKGLVFVPWFDEDLTRMVNNLTLDVYDPISKQVDFKKCACRVEKV
;
A
#
# COMPACT_ATOMS: atom_id res chain seq x y z
N VAL A 1 6.21 -8.09 1.72
CA VAL A 1 7.32 -7.82 0.79
C VAL A 1 8.61 -7.95 1.58
N LEU A 2 9.42 -8.96 1.26
CA LEU A 2 10.76 -9.16 1.82
C LEU A 2 11.85 -8.77 0.80
N GLU A 3 11.47 -8.71 -0.47
CA GLU A 3 12.36 -8.68 -1.63
C GLU A 3 12.83 -7.25 -1.96
N GLN A 4 12.19 -6.24 -1.38
CA GLN A 4 12.37 -4.84 -1.75
C GLN A 4 12.97 -4.04 -0.59
N TRP A 5 13.84 -3.09 -0.93
CA TRP A 5 14.56 -2.22 0.00
C TRP A 5 14.06 -0.78 -0.12
N HIS A 6 13.54 -0.23 0.98
CA HIS A 6 13.01 1.13 1.07
C HIS A 6 12.12 1.50 -0.12
N SER A 7 12.47 2.54 -0.88
CA SER A 7 11.75 3.07 -2.03
C SER A 7 12.01 2.32 -3.34
N GLY A 8 12.56 1.10 -3.29
CA GLY A 8 12.75 0.25 -4.47
C GLY A 8 13.86 0.67 -5.43
N THR A 9 14.45 1.86 -5.29
CA THR A 9 15.43 2.45 -6.22
C THR A 9 16.66 1.59 -6.51
N MET A 10 17.01 0.68 -5.59
CA MET A 10 18.05 -0.34 -5.80
C MET A 10 17.47 -1.70 -6.22
N THR A 11 16.42 -2.15 -5.55
CA THR A 11 15.95 -3.56 -5.59
C THR A 11 14.96 -3.83 -6.72
N GLN A 12 14.21 -2.82 -7.17
CA GLN A 12 13.40 -2.92 -8.39
C GLN A 12 14.26 -3.04 -9.66
N ARG A 13 15.55 -2.71 -9.59
CA ARG A 13 16.51 -2.87 -10.70
C ARG A 13 17.16 -4.25 -10.74
N VAL A 14 16.98 -5.07 -9.70
CA VAL A 14 17.44 -6.46 -9.67
C VAL A 14 16.34 -7.34 -10.27
N PRO A 15 16.54 -7.97 -11.44
CA PRO A 15 15.48 -8.67 -12.15
C PRO A 15 14.78 -9.76 -11.32
N GLU A 16 15.53 -10.49 -10.50
CA GLU A 16 15.03 -11.55 -9.62
C GLU A 16 14.06 -11.00 -8.57
N LEU A 17 14.44 -9.88 -7.92
CA LEU A 17 13.65 -9.25 -6.87
C LEU A 17 12.41 -8.57 -7.46
N HIS A 18 12.57 -7.90 -8.60
CA HIS A 18 11.44 -7.31 -9.33
C HIS A 18 10.43 -8.38 -9.75
N ARG A 19 10.87 -9.52 -10.30
CA ARG A 19 9.96 -10.63 -10.65
C ARG A 19 9.19 -11.16 -9.43
N ALA A 20 9.83 -11.22 -8.27
CA ALA A 20 9.21 -11.72 -7.05
C ALA A 20 8.19 -10.74 -6.43
N ALA A 21 8.43 -9.42 -6.54
CA ALA A 21 7.53 -8.37 -6.09
C ALA A 21 7.47 -7.22 -7.12
N PRO A 22 6.69 -7.38 -8.22
CA PRO A 22 6.76 -6.48 -9.38
C PRO A 22 6.07 -5.13 -9.16
N GLU A 23 5.08 -5.08 -8.27
CA GLU A 23 4.32 -3.86 -7.98
C GLU A 23 3.82 -3.83 -6.55
N ALA A 24 3.60 -2.63 -6.02
CA ALA A 24 2.89 -2.46 -4.76
C ALA A 24 1.44 -2.93 -4.86
N PHE A 25 0.92 -3.39 -3.73
CA PHE A 25 -0.43 -3.90 -3.56
C PHE A 25 -1.01 -3.39 -2.26
N VAL A 26 -2.34 -3.40 -2.15
CA VAL A 26 -3.02 -3.15 -0.88
C VAL A 26 -3.49 -4.47 -0.29
N SER A 27 -2.95 -4.83 0.87
CA SER A 27 -3.47 -5.93 1.67
C SER A 27 -4.67 -5.43 2.49
N MET A 28 -5.76 -6.20 2.50
CA MET A 28 -6.96 -5.87 3.29
C MET A 28 -7.66 -7.13 3.80
N HIS A 29 -8.50 -6.97 4.82
CA HIS A 29 -9.24 -8.07 5.42
C HIS A 29 -10.29 -8.64 4.42
N PRO A 30 -10.51 -9.98 4.39
CA PRO A 30 -11.48 -10.59 3.47
C PRO A 30 -12.91 -10.05 3.60
N GLU A 31 -13.36 -9.78 4.83
CA GLU A 31 -14.70 -9.20 5.05
C GLU A 31 -14.84 -7.78 4.50
N ASP A 32 -13.79 -6.95 4.61
CA ASP A 32 -13.82 -5.59 4.06
C ASP A 32 -13.87 -5.66 2.53
N ALA A 33 -13.04 -6.52 1.93
CA ALA A 33 -13.06 -6.74 0.50
C ALA A 33 -14.44 -7.24 0.01
N ASN A 34 -15.06 -8.19 0.72
CA ASN A 34 -16.39 -8.67 0.41
C ASN A 34 -17.45 -7.56 0.51
N SER A 35 -17.40 -6.75 1.57
CA SER A 35 -18.33 -5.62 1.76
C SER A 35 -18.21 -4.55 0.66
N LEU A 36 -17.02 -4.40 0.08
CA LEU A 36 -16.73 -3.45 -1.00
C LEU A 36 -16.84 -4.07 -2.39
N GLY A 37 -17.19 -5.35 -2.52
CA GLY A 37 -17.25 -6.06 -3.81
C GLY A 37 -15.90 -6.19 -4.53
N ILE A 38 -14.79 -6.14 -3.78
CA ILE A 38 -13.41 -6.23 -4.27
C ILE A 38 -13.01 -7.70 -4.31
N LYS A 39 -12.53 -8.15 -5.47
CA LYS A 39 -11.99 -9.50 -5.65
C LYS A 39 -10.48 -9.50 -5.46
N ASN A 40 -9.92 -10.63 -5.05
CA ASN A 40 -8.47 -10.78 -4.96
C ASN A 40 -7.85 -10.48 -6.32
N ARG A 41 -6.71 -9.79 -6.33
CA ARG A 41 -5.98 -9.34 -7.52
C ARG A 41 -6.69 -8.32 -8.41
N SER A 42 -7.86 -7.80 -8.03
CA SER A 42 -8.50 -6.69 -8.77
C SER A 42 -7.78 -5.37 -8.50
N ARG A 43 -7.87 -4.43 -9.45
CA ARG A 43 -7.38 -3.05 -9.28
C ARG A 43 -8.35 -2.28 -8.39
N VAL A 44 -7.81 -1.54 -7.44
CA VAL A 44 -8.55 -0.69 -6.52
C VAL A 44 -7.86 0.65 -6.39
N ARG A 45 -8.67 1.68 -6.16
CA ARG A 45 -8.18 3.03 -5.85
C ARG A 45 -8.17 3.19 -4.33
N VAL A 46 -7.02 3.58 -3.79
CA VAL A 46 -6.87 3.94 -2.37
C VAL A 46 -6.69 5.45 -2.30
N MET A 47 -7.58 6.14 -1.59
CA MET A 47 -7.60 7.60 -1.51
C MET A 47 -7.46 8.08 -0.08
N SER A 48 -6.75 9.19 0.09
CA SER A 48 -6.72 9.98 1.32
C SER A 48 -7.09 11.43 1.01
N ARG A 49 -7.05 12.31 2.01
CA ARG A 49 -7.21 13.75 1.78
C ARG A 49 -6.09 14.37 0.91
N ARG A 50 -4.93 13.72 0.78
CA ARG A 50 -3.79 14.28 0.03
C ARG A 50 -3.63 13.76 -1.40
N GLY A 51 -4.34 12.71 -1.76
CA GLY A 51 -4.19 12.10 -3.08
C GLY A 51 -4.71 10.67 -3.14
N GLU A 52 -4.37 10.00 -4.24
CA GLU A 52 -4.80 8.65 -4.54
C GLU A 52 -3.69 7.82 -5.19
N ILE A 53 -3.82 6.49 -5.09
CA ILE A 53 -3.01 5.52 -5.82
C ILE A 53 -3.92 4.42 -6.38
N ILE A 54 -3.47 3.76 -7.45
CA ILE A 54 -4.16 2.61 -8.05
C ILE A 54 -3.27 1.37 -7.94
N VAL A 55 -3.64 0.47 -7.05
CA VAL A 55 -2.87 -0.74 -6.75
C VAL A 55 -3.73 -1.99 -6.87
N ARG A 56 -3.09 -3.15 -6.89
CA ARG A 56 -3.78 -4.43 -6.85
C ARG A 56 -4.19 -4.77 -5.42
N ALA A 57 -5.41 -5.27 -5.22
CA ALA A 57 -5.83 -5.82 -3.94
C ALA A 57 -5.20 -7.20 -3.71
N GLU A 58 -4.64 -7.43 -2.52
CA GLU A 58 -4.17 -8.72 -2.05
C GLU A 58 -5.02 -9.17 -0.85
N ILE A 59 -5.87 -10.16 -1.09
CA ILE A 59 -6.72 -10.77 -0.06
C ILE A 59 -6.08 -12.10 0.32
N GLU A 60 -5.96 -12.36 1.62
CA GLU A 60 -5.33 -13.57 2.19
C GLU A 60 -3.85 -13.78 1.79
N GLY A 61 -3.12 -12.68 1.60
CA GLY A 61 -1.67 -12.70 1.40
C GLY A 61 -0.86 -12.99 2.67
N ARG A 62 0.44 -12.73 2.61
CA ARG A 62 1.33 -12.86 3.79
C ARG A 62 0.94 -11.88 4.90
N ASN A 63 0.47 -10.69 4.55
CA ASN A 63 -0.06 -9.73 5.50
C ASN A 63 -1.52 -10.08 5.81
N LYS A 64 -1.87 -10.09 7.10
CA LYS A 64 -3.24 -10.33 7.58
C LYS A 64 -3.74 -9.13 8.40
N PRO A 65 -4.12 -8.01 7.76
CA PRO A 65 -4.66 -6.85 8.47
C PRO A 65 -5.93 -7.19 9.23
N GLN A 66 -6.17 -6.50 10.34
CA GLN A 66 -7.46 -6.53 11.01
C GLN A 66 -8.53 -5.82 10.16
N LYS A 67 -9.79 -6.12 10.41
CA LYS A 67 -10.93 -5.44 9.79
C LYS A 67 -10.83 -3.92 9.99
N GLY A 68 -11.05 -3.15 8.93
CA GLY A 68 -10.93 -1.69 8.90
C GLY A 68 -9.51 -1.17 8.68
N LEU A 69 -8.50 -2.04 8.57
CA LEU A 69 -7.10 -1.66 8.35
C LEU A 69 -6.60 -2.18 7.00
N VAL A 70 -5.86 -1.33 6.29
CA VAL A 70 -5.16 -1.71 5.06
C VAL A 70 -3.66 -1.51 5.20
N PHE A 71 -2.89 -2.31 4.46
CA PHE A 71 -1.43 -2.19 4.41
C PHE A 71 -0.97 -2.06 2.96
N VAL A 72 -0.09 -1.09 2.70
CA VAL A 72 0.55 -0.90 1.39
C VAL A 72 2.06 -0.75 1.61
N PRO A 73 2.91 -1.55 0.96
CA PRO A 73 4.36 -1.37 1.03
C PRO A 73 4.79 -0.16 0.17
N TRP A 74 5.81 0.57 0.61
CA TRP A 74 6.19 1.87 0.02
C TRP A 74 7.35 1.81 -0.99
N PHE A 75 7.63 0.62 -1.52
CA PHE A 75 8.79 0.40 -2.40
C PHE A 75 8.57 0.82 -3.86
N ASP A 76 7.33 1.03 -4.28
CA ASP A 76 7.03 1.24 -5.70
C ASP A 76 7.36 2.69 -6.10
N GLU A 77 8.34 2.84 -6.99
CA GLU A 77 8.80 4.14 -7.49
C GLU A 77 7.85 4.75 -8.54
N ASP A 78 6.88 3.99 -9.03
CA ASP A 78 5.84 4.48 -9.94
C ASP A 78 4.91 5.48 -9.24
N LEU A 79 4.84 6.70 -9.78
CA LEU A 79 4.06 7.80 -9.23
C LEU A 79 2.57 7.46 -9.03
N THR A 80 2.02 6.55 -9.83
CA THR A 80 0.62 6.11 -9.72
C THR A 80 0.37 5.15 -8.56
N ARG A 81 1.45 4.60 -7.97
CA ARG A 81 1.44 3.59 -6.90
C ARG A 81 2.19 4.03 -5.64
N MET A 82 2.77 5.24 -5.63
CA MET A 82 3.57 5.76 -4.52
C MET A 82 2.70 6.07 -3.29
N VAL A 83 2.69 5.16 -2.31
CA VAL A 83 1.84 5.26 -1.10
C VAL A 83 2.09 6.54 -0.28
N ASN A 84 3.27 7.14 -0.38
CA ASN A 84 3.56 8.39 0.31
C ASN A 84 2.76 9.59 -0.25
N ASN A 85 2.04 9.43 -1.37
CA ASN A 85 0.99 10.37 -1.80
C ASN A 85 -0.23 10.35 -0.87
N LEU A 86 -0.37 9.32 -0.03
CA LEU A 86 -1.45 9.15 0.94
C LEU A 86 -1.09 9.48 2.39
N THR A 87 0.18 9.35 2.79
CA THR A 87 0.64 9.43 4.21
C THR A 87 0.86 10.83 4.77
N LEU A 88 0.22 11.21 5.88
CA LEU A 88 0.33 12.57 6.43
C LEU A 88 1.79 12.96 6.73
N ASP A 89 2.12 14.24 6.59
CA ASP A 89 3.41 14.85 6.96
C ASP A 89 3.47 15.28 8.44
N VAL A 90 2.55 14.74 9.26
CA VAL A 90 2.48 15.01 10.70
C VAL A 90 3.53 14.16 11.42
N TYR A 91 4.23 14.79 12.36
CA TYR A 91 5.33 14.20 13.11
C TYR A 91 5.13 14.32 14.62
N ASP A 92 5.81 13.47 15.38
CA ASP A 92 5.86 13.55 16.83
C ASP A 92 6.55 14.85 17.29
N PRO A 93 5.92 15.66 18.16
CA PRO A 93 6.43 16.98 18.52
C PRO A 93 7.78 16.95 19.27
N ILE A 94 8.18 15.81 19.85
CA ILE A 94 9.43 15.61 20.58
C ILE A 94 10.51 15.10 19.63
N SER A 95 10.28 13.96 18.96
CA SER A 95 11.31 13.29 18.15
C SER A 95 11.44 13.86 16.73
N LYS A 96 10.43 14.60 16.26
CA LYS A 96 10.31 15.11 14.89
C LYS A 96 10.18 14.01 13.82
N GLN A 97 9.90 12.77 14.23
CA GLN A 97 9.69 11.66 13.30
C GLN A 97 8.24 11.64 12.78
N VAL A 98 8.09 11.54 11.46
CA VAL A 98 6.78 11.45 10.79
C VAL A 98 6.11 10.11 11.08
N ASP A 99 4.79 10.14 11.30
CA ASP A 99 4.00 8.93 11.48
C ASP A 99 3.49 8.38 10.14
N PHE A 100 4.27 7.47 9.56
CA PHE A 100 3.89 6.74 8.35
C PHE A 100 3.00 5.51 8.61
N LYS A 101 2.72 5.18 9.88
CA LYS A 101 2.01 3.94 10.24
C LYS A 101 0.50 4.13 10.36
N LYS A 102 0.01 5.37 10.38
CA LYS A 102 -1.43 5.66 10.45
C LYS A 102 -1.85 6.84 9.57
N CYS A 103 -2.89 6.64 8.78
CA CYS A 103 -3.70 7.71 8.19
C CYS A 103 -5.07 7.13 7.80
N ALA A 104 -6.08 8.00 7.67
CA ALA A 104 -7.38 7.59 7.18
C ALA A 104 -7.36 7.50 5.65
N CYS A 105 -7.93 6.43 5.10
CA CYS A 105 -8.11 6.25 3.66
C CYS A 105 -9.48 5.63 3.34
N ARG A 106 -9.89 5.75 2.08
CA ARG A 106 -11.04 5.07 1.48
C ARG A 106 -10.53 4.18 0.36
N VAL A 107 -11.07 2.97 0.27
CA VAL A 107 -10.77 2.02 -0.81
C VAL A 107 -12.03 1.85 -1.66
N GLU A 108 -11.88 1.96 -2.98
CA GLU A 108 -12.97 1.70 -3.93
C GLU A 108 -12.47 0.88 -5.12
N LYS A 109 -13.39 0.16 -5.75
CA LYS A 109 -13.12 -0.60 -6.96
C LYS A 109 -12.91 0.35 -8.14
N VAL A 110 -11.96 0.00 -9.02
CA VAL A 110 -11.77 0.66 -10.33
C VAL A 110 -12.61 -0.04 -11.39
#